data_AF-A0A7V4SSX1-F1
#
_entry.id   AF-A0A7V4SSX1-F1
#
_cell.length_a   1.000
_cell.length_b   1.000
_cell.length_c   1.000
_cell.angle_alpha   90.00
_cell.angle_beta   90.00
_cell.angle_gamma   90.00
#
_symmetry.space_group_name_H-M   'P 1'
#
loop_
_entity.id
_entity.type
_entity.pdbx_description
1 polymer ?
#
loop_
_entity_poly.entity_id
_entity_poly.type
_entity_poly.pdbx_seq_one_letter_code
_entity_poly.pdbx_strand_id
1 'polypeptide(L)'
;MSRRIVIVGGGSAGWGPKLMSDLMLTPALSGSTYVLHDFNATNANRIANFSRKLAAKLGASADIVVEGDPEQALTGADFIIITISTGGLSAMAHDLAIPEDYSIYHTVGDTMGPGGWARTMRNVPVFVQMAERINRLAPNAVVLNYTNPMAQLTKTLAISTSRPVVGLCHGLFEGLEALQRLFNLESEDDIVATYGGVNHFFFITQLAIKGQDGYAMLREKLAGGSLMDLVPQEYREHVHWWAVDEILKATGMLTYMADRHIVEFLPQYLTSKENLERYHIHRTTIRERQDNMRRAEQHIEEMTSGTIPDHYLERSRETAADIIGAFATGKQFVDVGNTINTGQISNVPLGAVVETPVLVNATGFHAVTIGGLPEPARTWVERVIRVEDMQVQAAMAGDLELAFEALMLDPLCSHLNLDQIREMGLRLLRANQQYLPQFAGKL
;
A
#
# COMPACT_ATOMS: atom_id res chain seq x y z
N MET A 1 -19.64 -22.02 -4.52
CA MET A 1 -20.10 -22.05 -3.12
C MET A 1 -20.09 -20.62 -2.62
N SER A 2 -21.11 -20.20 -1.87
CA SER A 2 -21.13 -18.89 -1.21
C SER A 2 -19.90 -18.73 -0.32
N ARG A 3 -19.28 -17.54 -0.32
CA ARG A 3 -18.12 -17.20 0.51
C ARG A 3 -18.49 -16.15 1.54
N ARG A 4 -17.85 -16.17 2.70
CA ARG A 4 -17.91 -15.09 3.69
C ARG A 4 -16.65 -14.22 3.57
N ILE A 5 -16.83 -13.02 3.05
CA ILE A 5 -15.75 -12.06 2.76
C ILE A 5 -15.89 -10.89 3.73
N VAL A 6 -14.90 -10.72 4.60
CA VAL A 6 -14.89 -9.66 5.62
C VAL A 6 -14.01 -8.52 5.16
N ILE A 7 -14.52 -7.29 5.22
CA ILE A 7 -13.77 -6.06 4.96
C ILE A 7 -13.61 -5.32 6.28
N VAL A 8 -12.41 -5.38 6.86
CA VAL A 8 -12.02 -4.65 8.07
C VAL A 8 -11.65 -3.23 7.66
N GLY A 9 -12.35 -2.24 8.20
CA GLY A 9 -12.37 -0.89 7.63
C GLY A 9 -13.46 -0.75 6.56
N GLY A 10 -14.54 -1.52 6.67
CA GLY A 10 -15.65 -1.55 5.72
C GLY A 10 -16.41 -0.23 5.56
N GLY A 11 -16.14 0.77 6.41
CA GLY A 11 -16.63 2.14 6.27
C GLY A 11 -15.72 3.08 5.47
N SER A 12 -14.60 2.59 4.92
CA SER A 12 -13.65 3.42 4.18
C SER A 12 -14.28 4.01 2.91
N ALA A 13 -14.43 5.34 2.85
CA ALA A 13 -14.99 6.03 1.70
C ALA A 13 -14.11 5.94 0.44
N GLY A 14 -12.78 5.82 0.61
CA GLY A 14 -11.85 5.71 -0.51
C GLY A 14 -11.77 4.30 -1.11
N TRP A 15 -12.02 3.26 -0.31
CA TRP A 15 -11.88 1.86 -0.72
C TRP A 15 -13.22 1.15 -0.94
N GLY A 16 -14.19 1.41 -0.07
CA GLY A 16 -15.45 0.68 0.03
C GLY A 16 -16.19 0.56 -1.30
N PRO A 17 -16.53 1.67 -2.00
CA PRO A 17 -17.29 1.60 -3.24
C PRO A 17 -16.58 0.79 -4.33
N LYS A 18 -15.27 1.00 -4.48
CA LYS A 18 -14.45 0.35 -5.51
C LYS A 18 -14.33 -1.16 -5.26
N LEU A 19 -13.95 -1.56 -4.03
CA LEU A 19 -13.82 -2.97 -3.67
C LEU A 19 -15.17 -3.71 -3.77
N MET A 20 -16.27 -3.08 -3.34
CA MET A 20 -17.59 -3.71 -3.42
C MET A 20 -18.06 -3.87 -4.86
N SER A 21 -17.78 -2.90 -5.73
CA SER A 21 -18.01 -3.01 -7.18
C SER A 21 -17.27 -4.21 -7.76
N ASP A 22 -15.97 -4.28 -7.52
CA ASP A 22 -15.13 -5.37 -8.00
C ASP A 22 -15.65 -6.73 -7.54
N LEU A 23 -15.85 -6.92 -6.24
CA LEU A 23 -16.33 -8.17 -5.67
C LEU A 23 -17.66 -8.63 -6.29
N MET A 24 -18.61 -7.71 -6.52
CA MET A 24 -19.91 -8.04 -7.13
C MET A 24 -19.82 -8.34 -8.62
N LEU A 25 -18.87 -7.73 -9.32
CA LEU A 25 -18.63 -7.97 -10.74
C LEU A 25 -17.84 -9.26 -11.01
N THR A 26 -17.30 -9.92 -9.98
CA THR A 26 -16.59 -11.20 -10.13
C THR A 26 -17.56 -12.38 -10.09
N PRO A 27 -17.81 -13.11 -11.20
CA PRO A 27 -18.83 -14.17 -11.24
C PRO A 27 -18.58 -15.31 -10.25
N ALA A 28 -17.31 -15.62 -9.95
CA ALA A 28 -16.93 -16.64 -8.99
C ALA A 28 -17.39 -16.35 -7.55
N LEU A 29 -17.73 -15.10 -7.25
CA LEU A 29 -18.13 -14.62 -5.92
C LEU A 29 -19.65 -14.39 -5.81
N SER A 30 -20.42 -14.72 -6.84
CA SER A 30 -21.87 -14.63 -6.81
C SER A 30 -22.47 -15.46 -5.66
N GLY A 31 -23.41 -14.86 -4.93
CA GLY A 31 -24.06 -15.43 -3.76
C GLY A 31 -23.25 -15.34 -2.46
N SER A 32 -22.13 -14.61 -2.44
CA SER A 32 -21.31 -14.41 -1.24
C SER A 32 -21.95 -13.45 -0.23
N THR A 33 -21.57 -13.60 1.04
CA THR A 33 -21.84 -12.65 2.11
C THR A 33 -20.64 -11.73 2.28
N TYR A 34 -20.88 -10.42 2.16
CA TYR A 34 -19.93 -9.35 2.37
C TYR A 34 -20.18 -8.72 3.74
N VAL A 35 -19.21 -8.84 4.64
CA VAL A 35 -19.28 -8.29 6.00
C VAL A 35 -18.45 -7.02 6.07
N LEU A 36 -19.10 -5.89 6.23
CA LEU A 36 -18.48 -4.59 6.42
C LEU A 36 -18.25 -4.37 7.92
N HIS A 37 -17.01 -4.62 8.36
CA HIS A 37 -16.60 -4.41 9.74
C HIS A 37 -15.95 -3.05 9.92
N ASP A 38 -16.52 -2.20 10.77
CA ASP A 38 -15.98 -0.90 11.13
C ASP A 38 -16.49 -0.46 12.51
N PHE A 39 -15.66 0.25 13.28
CA PHE A 39 -16.10 0.85 14.53
C PHE A 39 -16.98 2.09 14.30
N ASN A 40 -16.89 2.71 13.13
CA ASN A 40 -17.80 3.77 12.71
C ASN A 40 -18.99 3.17 11.95
N ALA A 41 -20.04 2.81 12.69
CA ALA A 41 -21.26 2.23 12.13
C ALA A 41 -21.93 3.15 11.09
N THR A 42 -21.84 4.48 11.23
CA THR A 42 -22.39 5.43 10.25
C THR A 42 -21.71 5.25 8.90
N ASN A 43 -20.38 5.20 8.88
CA ASN A 43 -19.62 5.04 7.66
C ASN A 43 -19.81 3.65 7.04
N ALA A 44 -19.83 2.58 7.84
CA ALA A 44 -20.12 1.23 7.35
C ALA A 44 -21.53 1.12 6.74
N ASN A 45 -22.55 1.73 7.37
CA ASN A 45 -23.91 1.75 6.82
C ASN A 45 -23.99 2.57 5.51
N ARG A 46 -23.21 3.64 5.37
CA ARG A 46 -23.10 4.39 4.10
C ARG A 46 -22.61 3.48 2.97
N ILE A 47 -21.53 2.72 3.20
CA ILE A 47 -21.02 1.76 2.22
C ILE A 47 -22.01 0.62 1.97
N ALA A 48 -22.68 0.11 3.01
CA ALA A 48 -23.68 -0.94 2.86
C ALA A 48 -24.87 -0.51 1.98
N ASN A 49 -25.35 0.72 2.16
CA ASN A 49 -26.46 1.26 1.38
C ASN A 49 -26.08 1.46 -0.09
N PHE A 50 -24.89 2.02 -0.35
CA PHE A 50 -24.32 2.07 -1.70
C PHE A 50 -24.25 0.66 -2.32
N SER A 51 -23.69 -0.30 -1.58
CA SER A 51 -23.47 -1.66 -2.05
C SER A 51 -24.78 -2.39 -2.38
N ARG A 52 -25.84 -2.21 -1.58
CA ARG A 52 -27.16 -2.80 -1.85
C ARG A 52 -27.77 -2.23 -3.14
N LYS A 53 -27.62 -0.93 -3.35
CA LYS A 53 -28.07 -0.27 -4.58
C LYS A 53 -27.29 -0.77 -5.80
N LEU A 54 -25.97 -0.91 -5.66
CA LEU A 54 -25.10 -1.44 -6.70
C LEU A 54 -25.48 -2.88 -7.05
N ALA A 55 -25.68 -3.74 -6.06
CA ALA A 55 -26.13 -5.11 -6.26
C ALA A 55 -27.46 -5.17 -7.04
N ALA A 56 -28.44 -4.34 -6.68
CA ALA A 56 -29.71 -4.25 -7.40
C ALA A 56 -29.53 -3.76 -8.84
N LYS A 57 -28.64 -2.79 -9.08
CA LYS A 57 -28.34 -2.26 -10.41
C LYS A 57 -27.64 -3.29 -11.31
N LEU A 58 -26.74 -4.09 -10.75
CA LEU A 58 -26.00 -5.14 -11.45
C LEU A 58 -26.81 -6.46 -11.59
N GLY A 59 -27.91 -6.61 -10.84
CA GLY A 59 -28.58 -7.90 -10.68
C GLY A 59 -27.71 -8.94 -9.95
N ALA A 60 -26.76 -8.49 -9.13
CA ALA A 60 -25.81 -9.34 -8.44
C ALA A 60 -26.47 -10.00 -7.21
N SER A 61 -26.24 -11.31 -7.05
CA SER A 61 -26.59 -12.01 -5.82
C SER A 61 -25.52 -11.74 -4.76
N ALA A 62 -25.85 -10.92 -3.76
CA ALA A 62 -24.94 -10.51 -2.72
C ALA A 62 -25.70 -10.29 -1.40
N ASP A 63 -25.20 -10.86 -0.32
CA ASP A 63 -25.67 -10.56 1.04
C ASP A 63 -24.72 -9.55 1.69
N ILE A 64 -25.24 -8.45 2.23
CA ILE A 64 -24.44 -7.32 2.73
C ILE A 64 -24.79 -7.04 4.19
N VAL A 65 -23.81 -7.33 5.05
CA VAL A 65 -23.93 -7.27 6.51
C VAL A 65 -23.00 -6.18 7.03
N VAL A 66 -23.49 -5.39 7.99
CA VAL A 66 -22.66 -4.47 8.79
C VAL A 66 -22.48 -5.10 10.16
N GLU A 67 -21.24 -5.24 10.62
CA GLU A 67 -20.94 -5.84 11.91
C GLU A 67 -19.89 -5.02 12.67
N GLY A 68 -20.27 -4.48 13.83
CA GLY A 68 -19.38 -3.64 14.65
C GLY A 68 -18.49 -4.44 15.60
N ASP A 69 -18.90 -5.67 15.96
CA ASP A 69 -18.11 -6.54 16.83
C ASP A 69 -17.07 -7.32 16.02
N PRO A 70 -15.77 -7.18 16.34
CA PRO A 70 -14.70 -7.84 15.57
C PRO A 70 -14.75 -9.36 15.68
N GLU A 71 -15.26 -9.94 16.77
CA GLU A 71 -15.33 -11.40 16.90
C GLU A 71 -16.44 -11.98 16.02
N GLN A 72 -17.63 -11.38 16.03
CA GLN A 72 -18.73 -11.77 15.15
C GLN A 72 -18.40 -11.54 13.67
N ALA A 73 -17.72 -10.43 13.35
CA ALA A 73 -17.33 -10.12 11.98
C ALA A 73 -16.41 -11.22 11.41
N LEU A 74 -15.35 -11.57 12.15
CA LEU A 74 -14.31 -12.48 11.69
C LEU A 74 -14.70 -13.97 11.74
N THR A 75 -15.72 -14.33 12.54
CA THR A 75 -16.14 -15.72 12.69
C THR A 75 -16.52 -16.34 11.35
N GLY A 76 -15.84 -17.42 10.98
CA GLY A 76 -16.10 -18.20 9.77
C GLY A 76 -15.72 -17.49 8.47
N ALA A 77 -14.89 -16.45 8.50
CA ALA A 77 -14.44 -15.77 7.30
C ALA A 77 -13.61 -16.70 6.39
N ASP A 78 -13.90 -16.67 5.09
CA ASP A 78 -13.09 -17.30 4.04
C ASP A 78 -12.01 -16.36 3.52
N PHE A 79 -12.31 -15.06 3.50
CA PHE A 79 -11.41 -14.01 3.03
C PHE A 79 -11.54 -12.78 3.92
N ILE A 80 -10.41 -12.11 4.17
CA ILE A 80 -10.35 -10.91 5.00
C ILE A 80 -9.55 -9.84 4.26
N ILE A 81 -10.17 -8.71 3.96
CA ILE A 81 -9.56 -7.55 3.34
C ILE A 81 -9.41 -6.45 4.39
N ILE A 82 -8.19 -5.90 4.55
CA ILE A 82 -7.88 -4.94 5.63
C ILE A 82 -7.54 -3.57 5.05
N THR A 83 -8.35 -2.56 5.34
CA THR A 83 -8.27 -1.18 4.80
C THR A 83 -8.34 -0.11 5.90
N ILE A 84 -7.86 -0.44 7.12
CA ILE A 84 -7.98 0.45 8.29
C ILE A 84 -6.90 1.54 8.32
N SER A 85 -7.12 2.55 9.17
CA SER A 85 -6.07 3.50 9.54
C SER A 85 -6.21 3.85 11.01
N THR A 86 -5.42 3.21 11.88
CA THR A 86 -5.44 3.44 13.33
C THR A 86 -5.16 4.91 13.63
N GLY A 87 -6.06 5.56 14.39
CA GLY A 87 -5.99 6.97 14.74
C GLY A 87 -6.37 7.97 13.64
N GLY A 88 -6.69 7.51 12.42
CA GLY A 88 -7.19 8.35 11.34
C GLY A 88 -6.31 9.56 11.02
N LEU A 89 -6.94 10.65 10.56
CA LEU A 89 -6.25 11.88 10.18
C LEU A 89 -5.68 12.67 11.37
N SER A 90 -6.18 12.45 12.60
CA SER A 90 -5.63 13.14 13.78
C SER A 90 -4.26 12.61 14.15
N ALA A 91 -4.07 11.29 14.16
CA ALA A 91 -2.75 10.69 14.35
C ALA A 91 -1.80 11.08 13.19
N MET A 92 -2.28 11.02 11.95
CA MET A 92 -1.49 11.41 10.77
C MET A 92 -1.05 12.88 10.83
N ALA A 93 -1.83 13.78 11.44
CA ALA A 93 -1.42 15.17 11.60
C ALA A 93 -0.13 15.29 12.44
N HIS A 94 0.02 14.46 13.46
CA HIS A 94 1.26 14.38 14.24
C HIS A 94 2.39 13.71 13.45
N ASP A 95 2.08 12.63 12.71
CA ASP A 95 3.03 11.91 11.86
C ASP A 95 3.67 12.85 10.80
N LEU A 96 3.01 13.95 10.42
CA LEU A 96 3.53 14.95 9.48
C LEU A 96 4.11 16.19 10.15
N ALA A 97 3.42 16.74 11.16
CA ALA A 97 3.81 18.02 11.76
C ALA A 97 5.04 17.91 12.66
N ILE A 98 5.18 16.82 13.41
CA ILE A 98 6.33 16.66 14.32
C ILE A 98 7.64 16.53 13.53
N PRO A 99 7.76 15.68 12.48
CA PRO A 99 9.00 15.60 11.71
C PRO A 99 9.37 16.89 10.98
N GLU A 100 8.37 17.72 10.61
CA GLU A 100 8.60 19.01 9.97
C GLU A 100 9.37 19.99 10.87
N ASP A 101 9.20 19.92 12.19
CA ASP A 101 10.00 20.68 13.17
C ASP A 101 11.49 20.30 13.14
N TYR A 102 11.83 19.13 12.59
CA TYR A 102 13.18 18.61 12.42
C TYR A 102 13.63 18.64 10.94
N SER A 103 12.99 19.49 10.13
CA SER A 103 13.27 19.65 8.70
C SER A 103 13.04 18.39 7.87
N ILE A 104 12.11 17.51 8.27
CA ILE A 104 11.69 16.35 7.49
C ILE A 104 10.29 16.61 6.93
N TYR A 105 10.19 16.79 5.62
CA TYR A 105 8.99 17.26 4.95
C TYR A 105 8.30 16.14 4.18
N HIS A 106 7.66 15.20 4.89
CA HIS A 106 6.93 14.09 4.28
C HIS A 106 5.95 14.55 3.17
N THR A 107 5.93 13.78 2.08
CA THR A 107 4.92 13.86 1.03
C THR A 107 3.64 13.15 1.44
N VAL A 108 3.77 11.94 1.99
CA VAL A 108 2.64 11.11 2.44
C VAL A 108 2.73 10.78 3.93
N GLY A 109 3.90 10.33 4.39
CA GLY A 109 4.19 10.01 5.79
C GLY A 109 3.56 8.71 6.28
N ASP A 110 3.24 7.77 5.40
CA ASP A 110 2.52 6.54 5.76
C ASP A 110 3.30 5.24 5.56
N THR A 111 4.51 5.31 4.98
CA THR A 111 5.30 4.14 4.58
C THR A 111 6.64 4.06 5.32
N MET A 112 7.52 5.04 5.11
CA MET A 112 8.87 5.14 5.70
C MET A 112 9.08 6.50 6.37
N GLY A 113 10.29 6.76 6.88
CA GLY A 113 10.62 7.97 7.63
C GLY A 113 9.96 8.03 8.99
N PRO A 114 10.15 9.14 9.75
CA PRO A 114 9.57 9.30 11.07
C PRO A 114 8.03 9.16 11.10
N GLY A 115 7.33 9.61 10.05
CA GLY A 115 5.88 9.44 9.94
C GLY A 115 5.47 7.98 9.77
N GLY A 116 6.11 7.26 8.83
CA GLY A 116 5.92 5.82 8.63
C GLY A 116 6.31 5.01 9.86
N TRP A 117 7.41 5.37 10.52
CA TRP A 117 7.88 4.76 11.77
C TRP A 117 6.83 4.88 12.89
N ALA A 118 6.29 6.09 13.13
CA ALA A 118 5.27 6.31 14.15
C ALA A 118 3.99 5.51 13.84
N ARG A 119 3.63 5.46 12.55
CA ARG A 119 2.51 4.67 12.05
C ARG A 119 2.74 3.16 12.24
N THR A 120 3.96 2.64 12.04
CA THR A 120 4.33 1.25 12.34
C THR A 120 4.12 0.96 13.82
N MET A 121 4.71 1.77 14.71
CA MET A 121 4.60 1.58 16.17
C MET A 121 3.14 1.50 16.64
N ARG A 122 2.27 2.33 16.04
CA ARG A 122 0.84 2.41 16.33
C ARG A 122 0.02 1.23 15.77
N ASN A 123 0.33 0.75 14.57
CA ASN A 123 -0.51 -0.26 13.90
C ASN A 123 -0.10 -1.69 14.21
N VAL A 124 1.17 -1.97 14.47
CA VAL A 124 1.65 -3.34 14.73
C VAL A 124 0.88 -4.03 15.87
N PRO A 125 0.63 -3.41 17.04
CA PRO A 125 -0.16 -4.04 18.11
C PRO A 125 -1.58 -4.38 17.68
N VAL A 126 -2.22 -3.52 16.87
CA VAL A 126 -3.56 -3.75 16.34
C VAL A 126 -3.55 -4.96 15.40
N PHE A 127 -2.53 -5.07 14.55
CA PHE A 127 -2.39 -6.17 13.58
C PHE A 127 -2.03 -7.49 14.26
N VAL A 128 -1.25 -7.49 15.35
CA VAL A 128 -1.00 -8.68 16.18
C VAL A 128 -2.32 -9.18 16.79
N GLN A 129 -3.09 -8.31 17.44
CA GLN A 129 -4.39 -8.69 18.01
C GLN A 129 -5.39 -9.15 16.94
N MET A 130 -5.32 -8.58 15.74
CA MET A 130 -6.14 -9.02 14.61
C MET A 130 -5.71 -10.43 14.16
N ALA A 131 -4.42 -10.69 14.01
CA ALA A 131 -3.90 -12.00 13.65
C ALA A 131 -4.31 -13.09 14.68
N GLU A 132 -4.27 -12.78 15.97
CA GLU A 132 -4.75 -13.67 17.03
C GLU A 132 -6.23 -14.03 16.88
N ARG A 133 -7.08 -13.03 16.58
CA ARG A 133 -8.51 -13.24 16.30
C ARG A 133 -8.71 -14.09 15.04
N ILE A 134 -7.96 -13.80 13.96
CA ILE A 134 -8.03 -14.57 12.71
C ILE A 134 -7.67 -16.04 12.95
N ASN A 135 -6.58 -16.30 13.68
CA ASN A 135 -6.17 -17.67 14.02
C ASN A 135 -7.28 -18.45 14.75
N ARG A 136 -8.01 -17.79 15.65
CA ARG A 136 -9.08 -18.40 16.46
C ARG A 136 -10.41 -18.55 15.72
N LEU A 137 -10.80 -17.52 14.96
CA LEU A 137 -12.17 -17.35 14.46
C LEU A 137 -12.32 -17.67 12.97
N ALA A 138 -11.22 -17.61 12.21
CA ALA A 138 -11.21 -17.75 10.76
C ALA A 138 -10.08 -18.69 10.30
N PRO A 139 -10.13 -19.99 10.66
CA PRO A 139 -9.03 -20.92 10.43
C PRO A 139 -8.71 -21.19 8.95
N ASN A 140 -9.63 -20.88 8.04
CA ASN A 140 -9.49 -21.09 6.61
C ASN A 140 -9.28 -19.78 5.82
N ALA A 141 -9.21 -18.63 6.52
CA ALA A 141 -9.18 -17.34 5.85
C ALA A 141 -7.89 -17.12 5.05
N VAL A 142 -8.04 -16.44 3.91
CA VAL A 142 -6.94 -15.77 3.21
C VAL A 142 -6.99 -14.28 3.55
N VAL A 143 -5.85 -13.68 3.88
CA VAL A 143 -5.76 -12.29 4.35
C VAL A 143 -5.10 -11.40 3.30
N LEU A 144 -5.79 -10.32 2.92
CA LEU A 144 -5.37 -9.33 1.94
C LEU A 144 -5.23 -7.98 2.64
N ASN A 145 -4.01 -7.44 2.71
CA ASN A 145 -3.73 -6.18 3.40
C ASN A 145 -3.50 -5.03 2.43
N TYR A 146 -4.33 -3.99 2.52
CA TYR A 146 -4.14 -2.70 1.84
C TYR A 146 -3.64 -1.60 2.79
N THR A 147 -3.50 -1.91 4.08
CA THR A 147 -3.16 -0.91 5.08
C THR A 147 -1.66 -0.65 5.10
N ASN A 148 -1.30 0.62 4.99
CA ASN A 148 0.07 1.10 5.18
C ASN A 148 0.43 1.26 6.67
N PRO A 149 1.72 1.11 7.04
CA PRO A 149 2.86 0.81 6.17
C PRO A 149 2.89 -0.67 5.77
N MET A 150 2.78 -0.94 4.47
CA MET A 150 2.31 -2.22 3.96
C MET A 150 3.28 -3.37 4.23
N ALA A 151 4.58 -3.15 4.02
CA ALA A 151 5.59 -4.17 4.23
C ALA A 151 5.63 -4.62 5.70
N GLN A 152 5.69 -3.65 6.63
CA GLN A 152 5.72 -3.88 8.08
C GLN A 152 4.44 -4.59 8.58
N LEU A 153 3.27 -4.17 8.11
CA LEU A 153 1.99 -4.74 8.56
C LEU A 153 1.70 -6.11 7.93
N THR A 154 2.10 -6.31 6.67
CA THR A 154 2.07 -7.63 6.02
C THR A 154 3.04 -8.58 6.72
N LYS A 155 4.24 -8.12 7.09
CA LYS A 155 5.20 -8.91 7.88
C LYS A 155 4.60 -9.30 9.22
N THR A 156 4.01 -8.35 9.93
CA THR A 156 3.35 -8.56 11.22
C THR A 156 2.28 -9.64 11.12
N LEU A 157 1.41 -9.57 10.11
CA LEU A 157 0.42 -10.63 9.86
C LEU A 157 1.10 -11.95 9.55
N ALA A 158 2.00 -12.00 8.58
CA ALA A 158 2.64 -13.23 8.11
C ALA A 158 3.39 -14.01 9.21
N ILE A 159 3.95 -13.32 10.21
CA ILE A 159 4.62 -13.97 11.35
C ILE A 159 3.70 -14.25 12.53
N SER A 160 2.54 -13.59 12.61
CA SER A 160 1.57 -13.73 13.71
C SER A 160 0.38 -14.62 13.36
N THR A 161 0.17 -14.94 12.08
CA THR A 161 -0.89 -15.84 11.61
C THR A 161 -0.34 -17.03 10.84
N SER A 162 -1.07 -18.13 10.90
CA SER A 162 -0.82 -19.33 10.09
C SER A 162 -1.69 -19.38 8.83
N ARG A 163 -2.27 -18.23 8.47
CA ARG A 163 -3.09 -18.05 7.26
C ARG A 163 -2.25 -17.53 6.09
N PRO A 164 -2.63 -17.79 4.83
CA PRO A 164 -2.02 -17.11 3.70
C PRO A 164 -2.25 -15.60 3.78
N VAL A 165 -1.19 -14.81 3.62
CA VAL A 165 -1.21 -13.34 3.68
C VAL A 165 -0.55 -12.77 2.43
N VAL A 166 -1.16 -11.72 1.87
CA VAL A 166 -0.54 -10.87 0.84
C VAL A 166 -0.83 -9.40 1.13
N GLY A 167 0.17 -8.54 0.93
CA GLY A 167 -0.03 -7.09 0.89
C GLY A 167 -0.23 -6.60 -0.54
N LEU A 168 -1.16 -5.68 -0.76
CA LEU A 168 -1.59 -5.22 -2.09
C LEU A 168 -1.42 -3.71 -2.26
N CYS A 169 -0.75 -3.33 -3.35
CA CYS A 169 -0.49 -1.95 -3.77
C CYS A 169 -0.70 -1.82 -5.28
N HIS A 170 -1.14 -0.64 -5.74
CA HIS A 170 -1.34 -0.37 -7.16
C HIS A 170 -0.13 0.27 -7.86
N GLY A 171 0.99 0.51 -7.16
CA GLY A 171 2.09 1.33 -7.69
C GLY A 171 2.70 0.85 -9.00
N LEU A 172 2.81 -0.48 -9.20
CA LEU A 172 3.28 -1.02 -10.48
C LEU A 172 2.32 -0.68 -11.63
N PHE A 173 1.01 -0.82 -11.43
CA PHE A 173 0.02 -0.58 -12.47
C PHE A 173 0.04 0.86 -12.97
N GLU A 174 0.24 1.83 -12.07
CA GLU A 174 0.40 3.24 -12.47
C GLU A 174 1.65 3.44 -13.36
N GLY A 175 2.73 2.73 -13.06
CA GLY A 175 3.94 2.73 -13.90
C GLY A 175 3.72 2.08 -15.27
N LEU A 176 2.97 0.97 -15.32
CA LEU A 176 2.62 0.31 -16.58
C LEU A 176 1.68 1.18 -17.43
N GLU A 177 0.69 1.84 -16.83
CA GLU A 177 -0.16 2.82 -17.54
C GLU A 177 0.66 3.98 -18.10
N ALA A 178 1.61 4.50 -17.31
CA ALA A 178 2.51 5.55 -17.75
C ALA A 178 3.33 5.10 -18.97
N LEU A 179 3.89 3.89 -18.93
CA LEU A 179 4.62 3.32 -20.06
C LEU A 179 3.71 3.08 -21.28
N GLN A 180 2.49 2.58 -21.07
CA GLN A 180 1.52 2.36 -22.14
C GLN A 180 1.24 3.66 -22.89
N ARG A 181 1.01 4.76 -22.15
CA ARG A 181 0.82 6.10 -22.72
C ARG A 181 2.08 6.62 -23.39
N LEU A 182 3.24 6.52 -22.74
CA LEU A 182 4.51 6.97 -23.29
C LEU A 182 4.82 6.30 -24.63
N PHE A 183 4.50 5.02 -24.80
CA PHE A 183 4.78 4.27 -26.03
C PHE A 183 3.58 4.19 -26.99
N ASN A 184 2.46 4.87 -26.69
CA ASN A 184 1.23 4.84 -27.48
C ASN A 184 0.78 3.40 -27.78
N LEU A 185 0.77 2.54 -26.76
CA LEU A 185 0.40 1.14 -26.88
C LEU A 185 -1.11 0.97 -26.74
N GLU A 186 -1.71 0.11 -27.56
CA GLU A 186 -3.14 -0.19 -27.50
C GLU A 186 -3.48 -1.09 -26.29
N SER A 187 -2.58 -2.00 -25.94
CA SER A 187 -2.71 -2.90 -24.78
C SER A 187 -1.51 -2.79 -23.85
N GLU A 188 -1.76 -2.93 -22.55
CA GLU A 188 -0.71 -3.09 -21.54
C GLU A 188 0.01 -4.43 -21.66
N ASP A 189 -0.62 -5.44 -22.29
CA ASP A 189 -0.01 -6.76 -22.56
C ASP A 189 1.23 -6.69 -23.47
N ASP A 190 1.39 -5.58 -24.21
CA ASP A 190 2.58 -5.31 -25.00
C ASP A 190 3.80 -4.96 -24.12
N ILE A 191 3.63 -4.80 -22.79
CA ILE A 191 4.67 -4.50 -21.82
C ILE A 191 4.96 -5.74 -20.99
N VAL A 192 6.21 -6.18 -21.00
CA VAL A 192 6.70 -7.24 -20.11
C VAL A 192 7.77 -6.65 -19.20
N ALA A 193 7.52 -6.67 -17.89
CA ALA A 193 8.42 -6.14 -16.89
C ALA A 193 8.86 -7.23 -15.90
N THR A 194 10.17 -7.33 -15.65
CA THR A 194 10.69 -7.98 -14.44
C THR A 194 10.91 -6.89 -13.41
N TYR A 195 10.35 -7.03 -12.22
CA TYR A 195 10.46 -6.04 -11.16
C TYR A 195 10.61 -6.69 -9.79
N GLY A 196 11.24 -5.96 -8.87
CA GLY A 196 11.30 -6.37 -7.47
C GLY A 196 11.83 -5.28 -6.55
N GLY A 197 11.48 -5.38 -5.28
CA GLY A 197 11.97 -4.51 -4.21
C GLY A 197 11.08 -4.62 -2.98
N VAL A 198 10.71 -3.48 -2.41
CA VAL A 198 9.72 -3.39 -1.34
C VAL A 198 8.54 -2.53 -1.78
N ASN A 199 7.46 -2.55 -1.02
CA ASN A 199 6.31 -1.70 -1.29
C ASN A 199 6.72 -0.23 -1.44
N HIS A 200 6.17 0.45 -2.45
CA HIS A 200 6.48 1.83 -2.82
C HIS A 200 7.94 2.11 -3.24
N PHE A 201 8.82 1.09 -3.25
CA PHE A 201 10.23 1.24 -3.62
C PHE A 201 10.77 -0.05 -4.26
N PHE A 202 10.31 -0.30 -5.48
CA PHE A 202 10.75 -1.40 -6.33
C PHE A 202 11.47 -0.88 -7.58
N PHE A 203 12.19 -1.77 -8.26
CA PHE A 203 12.88 -1.45 -9.50
C PHE A 203 12.40 -2.38 -10.61
N ILE A 204 12.15 -1.83 -11.79
CA ILE A 204 11.92 -2.59 -13.02
C ILE A 204 13.30 -2.96 -13.57
N THR A 205 13.76 -4.19 -13.41
CA THR A 205 15.11 -4.61 -13.79
C THR A 205 15.21 -5.03 -15.25
N GLN A 206 14.09 -5.45 -15.84
CA GLN A 206 14.00 -5.76 -17.27
C GLN A 206 12.69 -5.21 -17.81
N LEU A 207 12.72 -4.63 -19.00
CA LEU A 207 11.56 -4.06 -19.67
C LEU A 207 11.60 -4.47 -21.13
N ALA A 208 10.56 -5.14 -21.60
CA ALA A 208 10.33 -5.38 -23.02
C ALA A 208 9.03 -4.73 -23.47
N ILE A 209 9.06 -4.10 -24.64
CA ILE A 209 7.90 -3.44 -25.25
C ILE A 209 7.73 -4.01 -26.64
N LYS A 210 6.57 -4.64 -26.92
CA LYS A 210 6.30 -5.36 -28.17
C LYS A 210 7.41 -6.35 -28.54
N GLY A 211 7.97 -7.02 -27.52
CA GLY A 211 9.06 -8.00 -27.66
C GLY A 211 10.46 -7.41 -27.91
N GLN A 212 10.63 -6.09 -27.87
CA GLN A 212 11.92 -5.41 -28.05
C GLN A 212 12.46 -4.88 -26.72
N ASP A 213 13.76 -4.55 -26.64
CA ASP A 213 14.38 -3.95 -25.46
C ASP A 213 13.74 -2.58 -25.16
N GLY A 214 12.85 -2.55 -24.15
CA GLY A 214 12.09 -1.37 -23.79
C GLY A 214 12.96 -0.28 -23.18
N TYR A 215 14.09 -0.62 -22.55
CA TYR A 215 15.03 0.37 -22.06
C TYR A 215 15.82 1.02 -23.19
N ALA A 216 16.17 0.27 -24.24
CA ALA A 216 16.75 0.86 -25.46
C ALA A 216 15.77 1.82 -26.13
N MET A 217 14.51 1.39 -26.28
CA MET A 217 13.45 2.24 -26.84
C MET A 217 13.20 3.50 -25.99
N LEU A 218 13.21 3.39 -24.66
CA LEU A 218 13.05 4.54 -23.76
C LEU A 218 14.22 5.52 -23.90
N ARG A 219 15.47 5.03 -23.94
CA ARG A 219 16.65 5.87 -24.15
C ARG A 219 16.60 6.61 -25.50
N GLU A 220 16.18 5.94 -26.57
CA GLU A 220 16.00 6.57 -27.88
C GLU A 220 14.93 7.65 -27.82
N LYS A 221 13.77 7.35 -27.20
CA LYS A 221 12.66 8.29 -27.06
C LYS A 221 13.03 9.52 -26.24
N LEU A 222 13.82 9.34 -25.17
CA LEU A 222 14.33 10.45 -24.35
C LEU A 222 15.28 11.35 -25.15
N ALA A 223 16.05 10.81 -26.10
CA ALA A 223 16.99 11.56 -26.93
C ALA A 223 17.94 12.49 -26.13
N GLY A 224 18.34 12.07 -24.93
CA GLY A 224 19.16 12.86 -24.01
C GLY A 224 18.42 13.87 -23.13
N GLY A 225 17.09 13.97 -23.27
CA GLY A 225 16.19 14.72 -22.40
C GLY A 225 15.77 13.96 -21.14
N SER A 226 14.69 14.42 -20.52
CA SER A 226 14.11 13.90 -19.28
C SER A 226 12.76 13.20 -19.51
N LEU A 227 12.34 12.35 -18.56
CA LEU A 227 10.98 11.81 -18.54
C LEU A 227 9.90 12.91 -18.58
N MET A 228 10.17 14.06 -17.96
CA MET A 228 9.26 15.21 -17.96
C MET A 228 9.08 15.83 -19.35
N ASP A 229 10.08 15.71 -20.24
CA ASP A 229 9.97 16.19 -21.62
C ASP A 229 8.98 15.36 -22.45
N LEU A 230 8.79 14.09 -22.07
CA LEU A 230 7.85 13.17 -22.72
C LEU A 230 6.39 13.36 -22.25
N VAL A 231 6.18 14.08 -21.14
CA VAL A 231 4.84 14.39 -20.63
C VAL A 231 4.27 15.59 -21.41
N PRO A 232 3.05 15.51 -21.98
CA PRO A 232 2.44 16.65 -22.66
C PRO A 232 2.28 17.85 -21.71
N GLN A 233 2.47 19.06 -22.24
CA GLN A 233 2.56 20.29 -21.43
C GLN A 233 1.37 20.49 -20.48
N GLU A 234 0.16 20.18 -20.94
CA GLU A 234 -1.08 20.29 -20.16
C GLU A 234 -1.15 19.37 -18.92
N TYR A 235 -0.35 18.29 -18.88
CA TYR A 235 -0.31 17.36 -17.75
C TYR A 235 0.88 17.58 -16.80
N ARG A 236 1.88 18.39 -17.19
CA ARG A 236 3.13 18.56 -16.43
C ARG A 236 2.93 19.15 -15.04
N GLU A 237 1.83 19.86 -14.80
CA GLU A 237 1.49 20.40 -13.48
C GLU A 237 1.04 19.32 -12.49
N HIS A 238 0.61 18.14 -12.99
CA HIS A 238 0.02 17.06 -12.19
C HIS A 238 0.88 15.79 -12.18
N VAL A 239 1.86 15.69 -13.07
CA VAL A 239 2.80 14.57 -13.17
C VAL A 239 4.13 14.96 -12.55
N HIS A 240 4.60 14.18 -11.58
CA HIS A 240 5.84 14.43 -10.86
C HIS A 240 6.77 13.22 -11.02
N TRP A 241 7.69 13.30 -11.99
CA TRP A 241 8.68 12.24 -12.33
C TRP A 241 10.14 12.74 -12.27
N TRP A 242 10.41 13.82 -11.55
CA TRP A 242 11.75 14.39 -11.41
C TRP A 242 12.70 13.44 -10.68
N ALA A 243 12.26 12.85 -9.57
CA ALA A 243 13.08 11.90 -8.82
C ALA A 243 13.23 10.58 -9.59
N VAL A 244 12.15 10.12 -10.22
CA VAL A 244 12.16 8.92 -11.08
C VAL A 244 13.15 9.08 -12.24
N ASP A 245 13.18 10.25 -12.89
CA ASP A 245 14.10 10.57 -13.98
C ASP A 245 15.57 10.55 -13.53
N GLU A 246 15.87 11.12 -12.35
CA GLU A 246 17.23 11.09 -11.79
C GLU A 246 17.69 9.66 -11.44
N ILE A 247 16.79 8.83 -10.90
CA ILE A 247 17.08 7.41 -10.64
C ILE A 247 17.31 6.66 -11.95
N LEU A 248 16.50 6.91 -12.98
CA LEU A 248 16.68 6.32 -14.31
C LEU A 248 18.04 6.69 -14.91
N LYS A 249 18.45 7.96 -14.84
CA LYS A 249 19.77 8.40 -15.32
C LYS A 249 20.91 7.75 -14.52
N ALA A 250 20.77 7.65 -13.20
CA ALA A 250 21.82 7.12 -12.34
C ALA A 250 21.98 5.60 -12.45
N THR A 251 20.90 4.86 -12.69
CA THR A 251 20.88 3.40 -12.58
C THR A 251 20.54 2.67 -13.88
N GLY A 252 20.00 3.37 -14.87
CA GLY A 252 19.44 2.78 -16.08
C GLY A 252 18.11 2.05 -15.88
N MET A 253 17.50 2.14 -14.69
CA MET A 253 16.26 1.44 -14.32
C MET A 253 15.16 2.41 -13.92
N LEU A 254 13.94 2.11 -14.34
CA LEU A 254 12.73 2.71 -13.80
C LEU A 254 12.43 2.14 -12.41
N THR A 255 11.78 2.95 -11.59
CA THR A 255 11.21 2.61 -10.29
C THR A 255 9.70 2.89 -10.32
N TYR A 256 9.01 2.90 -9.19
CA TYR A 256 7.63 3.35 -9.13
C TYR A 256 7.52 4.77 -9.73
N MET A 257 6.77 4.93 -10.83
CA MET A 257 6.63 6.19 -11.57
C MET A 257 5.73 7.21 -10.87
N ALA A 258 6.02 7.50 -9.60
CA ALA A 258 5.36 8.52 -8.81
C ALA A 258 6.35 9.08 -7.77
N ASP A 259 6.85 10.30 -7.99
CA ASP A 259 7.81 10.93 -7.08
C ASP A 259 7.27 10.97 -5.64
N ARG A 260 5.95 11.16 -5.49
CA ARG A 260 5.25 11.28 -4.19
C ARG A 260 5.60 10.18 -3.20
N HIS A 261 5.85 8.94 -3.65
CA HIS A 261 6.25 7.83 -2.79
C HIS A 261 7.76 7.60 -2.79
N ILE A 262 8.40 7.67 -3.97
CA ILE A 262 9.84 7.39 -4.13
C ILE A 262 10.73 8.31 -3.29
N VAL A 263 10.38 9.59 -3.17
CA VAL A 263 11.20 10.55 -2.42
C VAL A 263 11.21 10.29 -0.91
N GLU A 264 10.27 9.50 -0.37
CA GLU A 264 10.28 9.13 1.05
C GLU A 264 11.43 8.16 1.41
N PHE A 265 12.07 7.55 0.41
CA PHE A 265 13.21 6.66 0.58
C PHE A 265 14.56 7.35 0.35
N LEU A 266 14.54 8.63 -0.08
CA LEU A 266 15.68 9.36 -0.62
C LEU A 266 15.80 10.74 0.07
N PRO A 267 16.68 10.89 1.07
CA PRO A 267 16.66 12.03 1.98
C PRO A 267 16.96 13.36 1.31
N GLN A 268 17.73 13.36 0.23
CA GLN A 268 18.07 14.58 -0.50
C GLN A 268 16.84 15.37 -1.00
N TYR A 269 15.67 14.75 -1.13
CA TYR A 269 14.47 15.44 -1.61
C TYR A 269 13.64 16.06 -0.47
N LEU A 270 13.63 15.44 0.72
CA LEU A 270 12.66 15.76 1.79
C LEU A 270 13.27 16.42 3.03
N THR A 271 14.58 16.65 3.06
CA THR A 271 15.26 17.24 4.23
C THR A 271 15.54 18.75 4.10
N SER A 272 15.00 19.39 3.05
CA SER A 272 15.07 20.85 2.85
C SER A 272 13.88 21.35 2.02
N LYS A 273 13.30 22.49 2.42
CA LYS A 273 12.25 23.16 1.62
C LYS A 273 12.74 23.58 0.24
N GLU A 274 14.01 23.96 0.15
CA GLU A 274 14.66 24.37 -1.10
C GLU A 274 14.71 23.19 -2.11
N ASN A 275 14.88 21.97 -1.61
CA ASN A 275 14.82 20.77 -2.45
C ASN A 275 13.39 20.42 -2.87
N LEU A 276 12.39 20.63 -2.02
CA LEU A 276 10.99 20.46 -2.42
C LEU A 276 10.65 21.38 -3.61
N GLU A 277 11.07 22.63 -3.54
CA GLU A 277 10.86 23.61 -4.62
C GLU A 277 11.65 23.23 -5.87
N ARG A 278 12.95 22.90 -5.73
CA ARG A 278 13.84 22.52 -6.83
C ARG A 278 13.32 21.33 -7.63
N TYR A 279 12.75 20.33 -6.95
CA TYR A 279 12.29 19.08 -7.56
C TYR A 279 10.77 19.03 -7.73
N HIS A 280 10.07 20.16 -7.55
CA HIS A 280 8.61 20.25 -7.69
C HIS A 280 7.85 19.19 -6.89
N ILE A 281 8.31 18.89 -5.68
CA ILE A 281 7.75 17.84 -4.82
C ILE A 281 6.47 18.35 -4.17
N HIS A 282 5.35 17.78 -4.60
CA HIS A 282 4.05 18.06 -4.02
C HIS A 282 3.82 17.24 -2.74
N ARG A 283 3.60 17.95 -1.62
CA ARG A 283 3.24 17.35 -0.33
C ARG A 283 1.73 17.35 -0.18
N THR A 284 1.16 16.19 0.14
CA THR A 284 -0.26 16.15 0.51
C THR A 284 -0.41 16.64 1.94
N THR A 285 -1.26 17.62 2.16
CA THR A 285 -1.54 18.21 3.47
C THR A 285 -2.67 17.46 4.20
N ILE A 286 -2.83 17.72 5.51
CA ILE A 286 -3.98 17.21 6.26
C ILE A 286 -5.29 17.83 5.75
N ARG A 287 -5.27 19.12 5.37
CA ARG A 287 -6.43 19.82 4.82
C ARG A 287 -6.93 19.15 3.54
N GLU A 288 -6.05 18.89 2.58
CA GLU A 288 -6.42 18.20 1.33
C GLU A 288 -6.98 16.81 1.61
N ARG A 289 -6.42 16.05 2.57
CA ARG A 289 -6.98 14.75 2.95
C ARG A 289 -8.38 14.86 3.55
N GLN A 290 -8.63 15.87 4.38
CA GLN A 290 -9.96 16.14 4.93
C GLN A 290 -10.96 16.54 3.83
N ASP A 291 -10.54 17.38 2.88
CA ASP A 291 -11.35 17.76 1.72
C ASP A 291 -11.66 16.54 0.84
N ASN A 292 -10.66 15.70 0.56
CA ASN A 292 -10.83 14.46 -0.20
C ASN A 292 -11.79 13.49 0.50
N MET A 293 -11.67 13.32 1.81
CA MET A 293 -12.56 12.46 2.59
C MET A 293 -14.01 12.97 2.54
N ARG A 294 -14.24 14.28 2.75
CA ARG A 294 -15.58 14.88 2.64
C ARG A 294 -16.17 14.71 1.24
N ARG A 295 -15.38 14.95 0.20
CA ARG A 295 -15.82 14.77 -1.20
C ARG A 295 -16.18 13.31 -1.48
N ALA A 296 -15.38 12.36 -1.01
CA ALA A 296 -15.66 10.94 -1.17
C ALA A 296 -16.96 10.53 -0.46
N GLU A 297 -17.16 10.98 0.79
CA GLU A 297 -18.38 10.70 1.55
C GLU A 297 -19.62 11.29 0.89
N GLN A 298 -19.56 12.55 0.47
CA GLN A 298 -20.64 13.22 -0.26
C GLN A 298 -20.95 12.49 -1.58
N HIS A 299 -19.92 12.12 -2.33
CA HIS A 299 -20.09 11.42 -3.60
C HIS A 299 -20.79 10.07 -3.39
N ILE A 300 -20.48 9.33 -2.32
CA ILE A 300 -21.19 8.08 -2.00
C ILE A 300 -22.66 8.32 -1.69
N GLU A 301 -23.00 9.40 -0.98
CA GLU A 301 -24.38 9.76 -0.69
C GLU A 301 -25.15 10.15 -1.97
N GLU A 302 -24.52 10.89 -2.87
CA GLU A 302 -25.05 11.22 -4.20
C GLU A 302 -25.27 9.97 -5.06
N MET A 303 -24.31 9.04 -5.10
CA MET A 303 -24.47 7.77 -5.81
C MET A 303 -25.56 6.90 -5.19
N THR A 304 -25.67 6.90 -3.86
CA THR A 304 -26.68 6.11 -3.13
C THR A 304 -28.08 6.68 -3.31
N SER A 305 -28.25 7.99 -3.45
CA SER A 305 -29.55 8.63 -3.69
C SER A 305 -29.91 8.77 -5.17
N GLY A 306 -28.91 8.95 -6.05
CA GLY A 306 -29.07 9.29 -7.47
C GLY A 306 -28.71 8.15 -8.43
N THR A 307 -27.81 8.41 -9.39
CA THR A 307 -27.35 7.41 -10.35
C THR A 307 -25.97 6.91 -9.95
N ILE A 308 -25.75 5.60 -10.06
CA ILE A 308 -24.42 5.01 -9.92
C ILE A 308 -23.65 5.28 -11.23
N PRO A 309 -22.48 5.95 -11.18
CA PRO A 309 -21.64 6.19 -12.34
C PRO A 309 -21.21 4.89 -13.03
N ASP A 310 -21.10 4.92 -14.36
CA ASP A 310 -20.81 3.72 -15.16
C ASP A 310 -19.47 3.04 -14.81
N HIS A 311 -18.47 3.79 -14.33
CA HIS A 311 -17.19 3.21 -13.91
C HIS A 311 -17.28 2.30 -12.67
N TYR A 312 -18.37 2.36 -11.89
CA TYR A 312 -18.67 1.37 -10.83
C TYR A 312 -19.51 0.19 -11.35
N LEU A 313 -19.79 0.14 -12.65
CA LEU A 313 -20.41 -1.01 -13.32
C LEU A 313 -19.35 -1.83 -14.08
N GLU A 314 -18.10 -1.38 -14.03
CA GLU A 314 -16.94 -2.00 -14.64
C GLU A 314 -15.91 -2.35 -13.55
N ARG A 315 -15.08 -3.35 -13.85
CA ARG A 315 -13.99 -3.77 -12.96
C ARG A 315 -12.96 -2.66 -12.87
N SER A 316 -12.55 -2.34 -11.65
CA SER A 316 -11.40 -1.48 -11.39
C SER A 316 -10.09 -2.26 -11.59
N ARG A 317 -8.95 -1.58 -11.42
CA ARG A 317 -7.62 -2.21 -11.39
C ARG A 317 -7.23 -2.82 -10.03
N GLU A 318 -8.10 -2.76 -9.03
CA GLU A 318 -7.84 -3.44 -7.75
C GLU A 318 -8.05 -4.95 -7.90
N THR A 319 -7.08 -5.71 -7.42
CA THR A 319 -6.97 -7.14 -7.73
C THR A 319 -7.47 -8.05 -6.62
N ALA A 320 -7.92 -7.53 -5.47
CA ALA A 320 -8.42 -8.35 -4.37
C ALA A 320 -9.49 -9.35 -4.82
N ALA A 321 -10.43 -8.90 -5.65
CA ALA A 321 -11.49 -9.76 -6.15
C ALA A 321 -11.00 -10.79 -7.19
N ASP A 322 -9.95 -10.50 -7.96
CA ASP A 322 -9.30 -11.46 -8.86
C ASP A 322 -8.55 -12.53 -8.07
N ILE A 323 -7.82 -12.14 -7.02
CA ILE A 323 -7.16 -13.03 -6.06
C ILE A 323 -8.18 -13.96 -5.41
N ILE A 324 -9.27 -13.41 -4.85
CA ILE A 324 -10.34 -14.20 -4.24
C ILE A 324 -10.98 -15.13 -5.29
N GLY A 325 -11.19 -14.65 -6.51
CA GLY A 325 -11.67 -15.45 -7.64
C GLY A 325 -10.72 -16.62 -8.00
N ALA A 326 -9.41 -16.41 -7.97
CA ALA A 326 -8.39 -17.42 -8.21
C ALA A 326 -8.41 -18.50 -7.12
N PHE A 327 -8.50 -18.12 -5.84
CA PHE A 327 -8.72 -19.06 -4.74
C PHE A 327 -10.06 -19.80 -4.87
N ALA A 328 -11.11 -19.12 -5.32
CA ALA A 328 -12.45 -19.70 -5.41
C ALA A 328 -12.60 -20.71 -6.55
N THR A 329 -11.91 -20.49 -7.66
CA THR A 329 -12.05 -21.28 -8.89
C THR A 329 -10.87 -22.20 -9.19
N GLY A 330 -9.72 -21.98 -8.56
CA GLY A 330 -8.46 -22.63 -8.91
C GLY A 330 -7.83 -22.15 -10.22
N LYS A 331 -8.44 -21.17 -10.91
CA LYS A 331 -7.82 -20.53 -12.08
C LYS A 331 -6.61 -19.74 -11.62
N GLN A 332 -5.51 -19.91 -12.33
CA GLN A 332 -4.27 -19.19 -12.06
C GLN A 332 -4.43 -17.71 -12.40
N PHE A 333 -3.91 -16.87 -11.51
CA PHE A 333 -3.82 -15.43 -11.68
C PHE A 333 -2.42 -15.00 -11.23
N VAL A 334 -1.77 -14.09 -11.95
CA VAL A 334 -0.46 -13.56 -11.56
C VAL A 334 -0.64 -12.08 -11.28
N ASP A 335 -0.11 -11.64 -10.15
CA ASP A 335 -0.28 -10.27 -9.69
C ASP A 335 0.97 -9.74 -8.98
N VAL A 336 1.03 -8.44 -8.75
CA VAL A 336 1.95 -7.84 -7.79
C VAL A 336 1.53 -8.21 -6.37
N GLY A 337 2.47 -8.71 -5.58
CA GLY A 337 2.19 -9.09 -4.19
C GLY A 337 3.36 -8.81 -3.27
N ASN A 338 3.04 -8.26 -2.10
CA ASN A 338 3.97 -8.15 -0.99
C ASN A 338 3.89 -9.43 -0.16
N THR A 339 4.95 -10.24 -0.22
CA THR A 339 5.03 -11.54 0.47
C THR A 339 6.39 -11.74 1.11
N ILE A 340 6.49 -12.70 2.04
CA ILE A 340 7.76 -13.04 2.67
C ILE A 340 8.75 -13.53 1.60
N ASN A 341 9.95 -12.96 1.63
CA ASN A 341 11.07 -13.39 0.80
C ASN A 341 11.52 -14.78 1.25
N THR A 342 11.22 -15.75 0.42
CA THR A 342 11.64 -17.16 0.54
C THR A 342 12.73 -17.51 -0.48
N GLY A 343 13.22 -16.51 -1.23
CA GLY A 343 14.26 -16.64 -2.24
C GLY A 343 13.89 -16.04 -3.59
N GLN A 344 12.69 -15.47 -3.74
CA GLN A 344 12.25 -14.86 -5.00
C GLN A 344 13.08 -13.64 -5.40
N ILE A 345 13.63 -12.92 -4.42
CA ILE A 345 14.75 -11.99 -4.62
C ILE A 345 15.98 -12.61 -3.94
N SER A 346 16.92 -13.11 -4.76
CA SER A 346 17.97 -14.02 -4.29
C SER A 346 19.07 -13.37 -3.46
N ASN A 347 19.20 -12.05 -3.54
CA ASN A 347 20.30 -11.29 -2.95
C ASN A 347 19.85 -10.22 -1.92
N VAL A 348 18.64 -10.36 -1.37
CA VAL A 348 18.15 -9.60 -0.21
C VAL A 348 17.75 -10.56 0.92
N PRO A 349 17.59 -10.10 2.17
CA PRO A 349 17.37 -10.98 3.32
C PRO A 349 16.14 -11.89 3.17
N LEU A 350 16.29 -13.17 3.53
CA LEU A 350 15.15 -14.08 3.70
C LEU A 350 14.31 -13.63 4.91
N GLY A 351 13.00 -13.83 4.85
CA GLY A 351 12.08 -13.43 5.91
C GLY A 351 11.66 -11.94 5.88
N ALA A 352 12.25 -11.13 5.01
CA ALA A 352 11.77 -9.77 4.70
C ALA A 352 10.46 -9.82 3.90
N VAL A 353 9.64 -8.78 3.91
CA VAL A 353 8.53 -8.67 2.94
C VAL A 353 9.07 -7.96 1.70
N VAL A 354 8.85 -8.56 0.53
CA VAL A 354 9.28 -8.01 -0.76
C VAL A 354 8.09 -7.93 -1.72
N GLU A 355 8.12 -6.93 -2.59
CA GLU A 355 7.14 -6.73 -3.66
C GLU A 355 7.67 -7.36 -4.96
N THR A 356 7.00 -8.42 -5.42
CA THR A 356 7.38 -9.21 -6.61
C THR A 356 6.11 -9.78 -7.26
N PRO A 357 6.19 -10.33 -8.48
CA PRO A 357 5.08 -11.11 -9.02
C PRO A 357 4.79 -12.34 -8.15
N VAL A 358 3.51 -12.62 -7.95
CA VAL A 358 2.99 -13.75 -7.17
C VAL A 358 1.94 -14.46 -8.01
N LEU A 359 2.13 -15.76 -8.23
CA LEU A 359 1.13 -16.63 -8.80
C LEU A 359 0.13 -17.02 -7.69
N VAL A 360 -1.15 -16.78 -7.95
CA VAL A 360 -2.27 -17.06 -7.05
C VAL A 360 -3.10 -18.20 -7.62
N ASN A 361 -3.43 -19.16 -6.76
CA ASN A 361 -4.37 -20.24 -7.08
C ASN A 361 -5.01 -20.78 -5.78
N ALA A 362 -5.79 -21.86 -5.89
CA ALA A 362 -6.49 -22.47 -4.74
C ALA A 362 -5.57 -22.97 -3.61
N THR A 363 -4.27 -23.16 -3.84
CA THR A 363 -3.33 -23.64 -2.81
C THR A 363 -2.57 -22.54 -2.10
N GLY A 364 -2.64 -21.29 -2.58
CA GLY A 364 -1.99 -20.16 -1.92
C GLY A 364 -1.33 -19.17 -2.88
N PHE A 365 -0.41 -18.42 -2.28
CA PHE A 365 0.47 -17.47 -2.94
C PHE A 365 1.81 -18.15 -3.24
N HIS A 366 2.21 -18.16 -4.51
CA HIS A 366 3.45 -18.77 -4.98
C HIS A 366 4.35 -17.68 -5.56
N ALA A 367 5.44 -17.37 -4.86
CA ALA A 367 6.35 -16.31 -5.28
C ALA A 367 7.04 -16.65 -6.61
N VAL A 368 7.07 -15.69 -7.54
CA VAL A 368 7.79 -15.83 -8.81
C VAL A 368 9.20 -15.29 -8.63
N THR A 369 10.21 -16.11 -8.94
CA THR A 369 11.61 -15.72 -8.79
C THR A 369 12.01 -14.71 -9.87
N ILE A 370 12.61 -13.60 -9.44
CA ILE A 370 13.11 -12.54 -10.34
C ILE A 370 14.65 -12.48 -10.39
N GLY A 371 15.32 -13.33 -9.61
CA GLY A 371 16.78 -13.32 -9.49
C GLY A 371 17.26 -12.28 -8.49
N GLY A 372 18.48 -11.77 -8.70
CA GLY A 372 19.07 -10.75 -7.83
C GLY A 372 18.80 -9.34 -8.34
N LEU A 373 18.55 -8.40 -7.44
CA LEU A 373 18.51 -6.98 -7.79
C LEU A 373 19.91 -6.49 -8.19
N PRO A 374 20.05 -5.65 -9.22
CA PRO A 374 21.31 -4.97 -9.54
C PRO A 374 21.83 -4.15 -8.36
N GLU A 375 23.14 -3.97 -8.27
CA GLU A 375 23.83 -3.42 -7.08
C GLU A 375 23.28 -2.07 -6.56
N PRO A 376 22.98 -1.06 -7.42
CA PRO A 376 22.38 0.19 -6.94
C PRO A 376 21.00 -0.02 -6.29
N ALA A 377 20.12 -0.78 -6.95
CA ALA A 377 18.78 -1.09 -6.46
C ALA A 377 18.84 -1.92 -5.18
N ARG A 378 19.67 -2.97 -5.16
CA ARG A 378 19.88 -3.84 -4.00
C ARG A 378 20.31 -3.03 -2.79
N THR A 379 21.25 -2.09 -2.94
CA THR A 379 21.80 -1.32 -1.81
C THR A 379 20.73 -0.50 -1.11
N TRP A 380 19.87 0.18 -1.88
CA TRP A 380 18.78 0.94 -1.28
C TRP A 380 17.70 0.04 -0.69
N VAL A 381 17.29 -1.00 -1.43
CA VAL A 381 16.24 -1.94 -0.98
C VAL A 381 16.66 -2.69 0.29
N GLU A 382 17.90 -3.18 0.36
CA GLU A 382 18.40 -3.90 1.53
C GLU A 382 18.41 -3.00 2.78
N ARG A 383 18.82 -1.73 2.66
CA ARG A 383 18.75 -0.76 3.76
C ARG A 383 17.31 -0.59 4.27
N VAL A 384 16.35 -0.42 3.36
CA VAL A 384 14.93 -0.25 3.72
C VAL A 384 14.41 -1.47 4.46
N ILE A 385 14.67 -2.67 3.94
CA ILE A 385 14.30 -3.95 4.58
C ILE A 385 14.81 -4.03 6.02
N ARG A 386 16.07 -3.64 6.28
CA ARG A 386 16.62 -3.69 7.64
C ARG A 386 15.88 -2.77 8.60
N VAL A 387 15.56 -1.56 8.16
CA VAL A 387 14.82 -0.58 8.97
C VAL A 387 13.40 -1.09 9.23
N GLU A 388 12.69 -1.56 8.21
CA GLU A 388 11.34 -2.14 8.35
C GLU A 388 11.31 -3.30 9.35
N ASP A 389 12.28 -4.20 9.27
CA ASP A 389 12.41 -5.34 10.17
C ASP A 389 12.61 -4.92 11.63
N MET A 390 13.49 -3.96 11.88
CA MET A 390 13.71 -3.42 13.22
C MET A 390 12.47 -2.71 13.76
N GLN A 391 11.74 -1.97 12.91
CA GLN A 391 10.49 -1.32 13.30
C GLN A 391 9.44 -2.36 13.74
N VAL A 392 9.27 -3.44 12.98
CA VAL A 392 8.32 -4.52 13.34
C VAL A 392 8.72 -5.16 14.67
N GLN A 393 10.00 -5.51 14.83
CA GLN A 393 10.50 -6.13 16.07
C GLN A 393 10.30 -5.23 17.29
N ALA A 394 10.67 -3.95 17.18
CA ALA A 394 10.52 -2.97 18.25
C ALA A 394 9.04 -2.78 18.63
N ALA A 395 8.17 -2.64 17.62
CA ALA A 395 6.75 -2.41 17.84
C ALA A 395 6.04 -3.62 18.45
N MET A 396 6.45 -4.85 18.10
CA MET A 396 5.92 -6.08 18.72
C MET A 396 6.42 -6.26 20.16
N ALA A 397 7.72 -6.02 20.40
CA ALA A 397 8.33 -6.20 21.73
C ALA A 397 8.04 -5.05 22.71
N GLY A 398 7.58 -3.89 22.21
CA GLY A 398 7.57 -2.66 22.99
C GLY A 398 8.98 -2.23 23.39
N ASP A 399 9.98 -2.50 22.55
CA ASP A 399 11.37 -2.16 22.80
C ASP A 399 11.64 -0.73 22.32
N LEU A 400 11.77 0.19 23.28
CA LEU A 400 11.93 1.61 23.00
C LEU A 400 13.30 1.92 22.40
N GLU A 401 14.35 1.22 22.83
CA GLU A 401 15.70 1.46 22.33
C GLU A 401 15.83 0.94 20.90
N LEU A 402 15.33 -0.27 20.61
CA LEU A 402 15.28 -0.78 19.25
C LEU A 402 14.43 0.11 18.32
N ALA A 403 13.35 0.71 18.85
CA ALA A 403 12.55 1.66 18.08
C ALA A 403 13.37 2.90 17.68
N PHE A 404 14.17 3.46 18.60
CA PHE A 404 15.04 4.58 18.30
C PHE A 404 16.22 4.21 17.39
N GLU A 405 16.78 3.01 17.54
CA GLU A 405 17.81 2.50 16.63
C GLU A 405 17.26 2.38 15.20
N ALA A 406 16.03 1.90 15.04
CA ALA A 406 15.37 1.83 13.73
C ALA A 406 15.18 3.24 13.13
N LEU A 407 14.76 4.21 13.95
CA LEU A 407 14.60 5.60 13.51
C LEU A 407 15.93 6.26 13.14
N MET A 408 17.00 5.96 13.89
CA MET A 408 18.36 6.44 13.60
C MET A 408 18.89 5.94 12.26
N LEU A 409 18.55 4.70 11.88
CA LEU A 409 18.95 4.11 10.60
C LEU A 409 18.07 4.55 9.42
N ASP A 410 16.94 5.21 9.68
CA ASP A 410 16.09 5.73 8.62
C ASP A 410 16.82 6.87 7.89
N PRO A 411 16.90 6.81 6.55
CA PRO A 411 17.69 7.78 5.78
C PRO A 411 17.20 9.22 5.95
N LEU A 412 15.90 9.46 6.21
CA LEU A 412 15.38 10.82 6.42
C LEU A 412 15.88 11.44 7.72
N CYS A 413 16.43 10.65 8.65
CA CYS A 413 17.01 11.14 9.90
C CYS A 413 18.52 11.40 9.81
N SER A 414 19.16 11.11 8.67
CA SER A 414 20.63 11.13 8.53
C SER A 414 21.29 12.50 8.73
N HIS A 415 20.55 13.61 8.61
CA HIS A 415 21.04 14.97 8.89
C HIS A 415 20.88 15.41 10.36
N LEU A 416 20.19 14.61 11.18
CA LEU A 416 19.93 14.91 12.58
C LEU A 416 21.01 14.31 13.48
N ASN A 417 21.23 14.94 14.64
CA ASN A 417 22.00 14.31 15.71
C ASN A 417 21.15 13.34 16.53
N LEU A 418 21.78 12.50 17.36
CA LEU A 418 21.11 11.45 18.13
C LEU A 418 20.08 11.99 19.13
N ASP A 419 20.34 13.15 19.74
CA ASP A 419 19.42 13.77 20.70
C ASP A 419 18.14 14.25 20.00
N GLN A 420 18.28 14.87 18.81
CA GLN A 420 17.14 15.28 17.98
C GLN A 420 16.30 14.09 17.53
N ILE A 421 16.93 12.98 17.12
CA ILE A 421 16.24 11.75 16.72
C ILE A 421 15.42 11.19 17.88
N ARG A 422 16.02 11.09 19.07
CA ARG A 422 15.32 10.60 20.28
C ARG A 422 14.20 11.52 20.70
N GLU A 423 14.42 12.84 20.69
CA GLU A 423 13.39 13.82 21.03
C GLU A 423 12.20 13.73 20.07
N MET A 424 12.47 13.73 18.76
CA MET A 424 11.44 13.59 17.72
C MET A 424 10.65 12.28 17.89
N GLY A 425 11.35 11.16 18.07
CA GLY A 425 10.73 9.86 18.29
C GLY A 425 9.86 9.83 19.55
N LEU A 426 10.33 10.38 20.68
CA LEU A 426 9.54 10.50 21.91
C LEU A 426 8.29 11.36 21.71
N ARG A 427 8.39 12.49 21.00
CA ARG A 427 7.24 13.35 20.68
C ARG A 427 6.20 12.59 19.85
N LEU A 428 6.64 11.84 18.84
CA LEU A 428 5.78 11.00 18.00
C LEU A 428 5.09 9.89 18.80
N LEU A 429 5.83 9.19 19.67
CA LEU A 429 5.26 8.14 20.53
C LEU A 429 4.25 8.72 21.52
N ARG A 430 4.56 9.83 22.18
CA ARG A 430 3.64 10.51 23.12
C ARG A 430 2.37 11.00 22.44
N ALA A 431 2.47 11.56 21.23
CA ALA A 431 1.31 11.96 20.43
C ALA A 431 0.39 10.77 20.08
N ASN A 432 0.95 9.55 20.05
CA ASN A 432 0.26 8.31 19.73
C ASN A 432 0.01 7.40 20.95
N GLN A 433 0.29 7.86 22.18
CA GLN A 433 0.37 7.01 23.38
C GLN A 433 -0.87 6.12 23.63
N GLN A 434 -2.06 6.61 23.27
CA GLN A 434 -3.32 5.88 23.44
C GLN A 434 -3.40 4.58 22.62
N TYR A 435 -2.58 4.47 21.57
CA TYR A 435 -2.49 3.30 20.69
C TYR A 435 -1.25 2.45 20.94
N LEU A 436 -0.45 2.79 21.97
CA LEU A 436 0.86 2.21 22.24
C LEU A 436 0.91 1.47 23.58
N PRO A 437 -0.01 0.52 23.86
CA PRO A 437 -0.07 -0.16 25.15
C PRO A 437 1.22 -0.93 25.49
N GLN A 438 1.98 -1.38 24.49
CA GLN A 438 3.26 -2.08 24.65
C GLN A 438 4.39 -1.19 25.19
N PHE A 439 4.23 0.13 25.10
CA PHE A 439 5.17 1.13 25.61
C PHE A 439 4.70 1.76 26.93
N ALA A 440 3.64 1.24 27.56
CA ALA A 440 3.13 1.77 28.82
C ALA A 440 4.22 1.80 29.91
N GLY A 441 4.35 2.97 30.58
CA GLY A 441 5.36 3.20 31.61
C GLY A 441 6.79 3.46 31.11
N LYS A 442 6.99 3.51 29.78
CA LYS A 442 8.29 3.79 29.15
C LYS A 442 8.38 5.15 28.45
N LEU A 443 7.25 5.86 28.28
CA LEU A 443 7.13 7.11 27.49
C LEU A 443 7.13 8.38 28.33
#